data_AF-A0A958DVZ8-F1
#
_entry.id   AF-A0A958DVZ8-F1
#
_cell.length_a   1.000
_cell.length_b   1.000
_cell.length_c   1.000
_cell.angle_alpha   90.00
_cell.angle_beta   90.00
_cell.angle_gamma   90.00
#
_symmetry.space_group_name_H-M   'P 1'
#
loop_
_entity.id
_entity.type
_entity.pdbx_description
1 polymer ?
#
loop_
_entity_poly.entity_id
_entity_poly.type
_entity_poly.pdbx_seq_one_letter_code
_entity_poly.pdbx_strand_id
1 'polypeptide(L)'
;MNRNRSFRYFGLGFLAIILAITISCATNPVTGDREFMLVSEQQEISMGKEYDPQVVATYGVYDDAEIAAYISDIGQRIATVSDRPGLAYEFKVLDSPVINAFAVPGGYVYFTRGILAYLNNEAEVVGVMGHEVGHIAARHSAKQISQQQIATIGLGVGSILSEDVAKYAGLAQAGLGLL
;
A
#
# COMPACT_ATOMS: atom_id res chain seq x y z
N MET A 1 -7.14 -5.86 -50.13
CA MET A 1 -5.84 -5.27 -49.78
C MET A 1 -5.91 -4.69 -48.36
N ASN A 2 -5.63 -5.48 -47.30
CA ASN A 2 -5.15 -5.00 -45.96
C ASN A 2 -5.04 -6.06 -44.83
N ARG A 3 -5.21 -7.37 -45.10
CA ARG A 3 -5.21 -8.42 -44.05
C ARG A 3 -3.87 -8.56 -43.28
N ASN A 4 -2.76 -8.09 -43.85
CA ASN A 4 -1.43 -8.13 -43.21
C ASN A 4 -1.15 -6.97 -42.26
N ARG A 5 -1.90 -5.84 -42.32
CA ARG A 5 -1.69 -4.73 -41.39
C ARG A 5 -2.31 -5.03 -40.03
N SER A 6 -3.53 -5.55 -39.99
CA SER A 6 -4.21 -5.97 -38.75
C SER A 6 -3.46 -7.08 -37.98
N PHE A 7 -2.85 -8.04 -38.68
CA PHE A 7 -2.04 -9.10 -38.05
C PHE A 7 -0.74 -8.57 -37.41
N ARG A 8 -0.12 -7.53 -38.00
CA ARG A 8 1.06 -6.84 -37.43
C ARG A 8 0.72 -6.01 -36.19
N TYR A 9 -0.45 -5.36 -36.15
CA TYR A 9 -0.91 -4.63 -34.96
C TYR A 9 -1.30 -5.57 -33.81
N PHE A 10 -1.90 -6.73 -34.11
CA PHE A 10 -2.17 -7.77 -33.12
C PHE A 10 -0.87 -8.35 -32.53
N GLY A 11 0.14 -8.62 -33.36
CA GLY A 11 1.44 -9.10 -32.90
C GLY A 11 2.22 -8.07 -32.08
N LEU A 12 2.16 -6.78 -32.45
CA LEU A 12 2.76 -5.69 -31.68
C LEU A 12 2.05 -5.46 -30.33
N GLY A 13 0.71 -5.57 -30.29
CA GLY A 13 -0.06 -5.46 -29.06
C GLY A 13 0.22 -6.61 -28.09
N PHE A 14 0.33 -7.84 -28.59
CA PHE A 14 0.67 -9.02 -27.77
C PHE A 14 2.11 -8.94 -27.23
N LEU A 15 3.06 -8.47 -28.04
CA LEU A 15 4.44 -8.26 -27.59
C LEU A 15 4.55 -7.14 -26.53
N ALA A 16 3.76 -6.07 -26.66
CA ALA A 16 3.72 -4.98 -25.67
C ALA A 16 3.11 -5.43 -24.34
N ILE A 17 2.10 -6.30 -24.36
CA ILE A 17 1.51 -6.90 -23.15
C ILE A 17 2.52 -7.81 -22.45
N ILE A 18 3.22 -8.66 -23.21
CA ILE A 18 4.28 -9.54 -22.66
C ILE A 18 5.40 -8.70 -22.04
N LEU A 19 5.83 -7.63 -22.72
CA LEU A 19 6.88 -6.74 -22.22
C LEU A 19 6.44 -6.02 -20.93
N ALA A 20 5.18 -5.58 -20.85
CA ALA A 20 4.63 -4.95 -19.64
C ALA A 20 4.57 -5.93 -18.44
N ILE A 21 4.23 -7.20 -18.68
CA ILE A 21 4.19 -8.23 -17.63
C ILE A 21 5.60 -8.50 -17.06
N THR A 22 6.64 -8.49 -17.90
CA THR A 22 8.02 -8.74 -17.45
C THR A 22 8.62 -7.61 -16.61
N ILE A 23 8.08 -6.39 -16.70
CA ILE A 23 8.56 -5.20 -15.97
C ILE A 23 7.90 -5.08 -14.59
N SER A 24 6.81 -5.81 -14.34
CA SER A 24 5.99 -5.65 -13.15
C SER A 24 6.36 -6.56 -11.97
N CYS A 25 7.60 -7.05 -11.92
CA CYS A 25 8.13 -7.77 -10.77
C CYS A 25 9.04 -6.83 -9.97
N ALA A 26 8.72 -6.60 -8.70
CA ALA A 26 9.59 -5.89 -7.76
C ALA A 26 10.08 -6.85 -6.68
N THR A 27 11.30 -6.61 -6.19
CA THR A 27 11.84 -7.37 -5.06
C THR A 27 11.23 -6.85 -3.76
N ASN A 28 10.72 -7.74 -2.92
CA ASN A 28 10.34 -7.41 -1.55
C ASN A 28 11.63 -7.16 -0.74
N PRO A 29 11.82 -5.97 -0.15
CA PRO A 29 13.06 -5.64 0.56
C PRO A 29 13.34 -6.54 1.78
N VAL A 30 12.29 -7.08 2.40
CA VAL A 30 12.39 -7.89 3.63
C VAL A 30 12.65 -9.36 3.30
N THR A 31 11.87 -9.96 2.40
CA THR A 31 12.02 -11.39 2.09
C THR A 31 13.05 -11.67 1.00
N GLY A 32 13.37 -10.69 0.16
CA GLY A 32 14.20 -10.86 -1.03
C GLY A 32 13.47 -11.54 -2.20
N ASP A 33 12.20 -11.92 -2.03
CA ASP A 33 11.42 -12.58 -3.07
C ASP A 33 11.02 -11.59 -4.18
N ARG A 34 10.96 -12.09 -5.41
CA ARG A 34 10.36 -11.34 -6.52
C ARG A 34 8.86 -11.51 -6.48
N GLU A 35 8.19 -10.41 -6.16
CA GLU A 35 6.74 -10.37 -6.10
C GLU A 35 6.21 -9.53 -7.26
N PHE A 36 5.02 -9.88 -7.73
CA PHE A 36 4.34 -9.04 -8.69
C PHE A 36 3.93 -7.72 -8.02
N MET A 37 4.41 -6.62 -8.56
CA MET A 37 4.16 -5.25 -8.08
C MET A 37 3.90 -4.33 -9.27
N LEU A 38 2.71 -3.75 -9.34
CA LEU A 38 2.38 -2.69 -10.31
C LEU A 38 2.71 -1.31 -9.74
N VAL A 39 2.62 -1.17 -8.41
CA VAL A 39 2.90 0.08 -7.73
C VAL A 39 4.42 0.24 -7.55
N SER A 40 4.98 1.19 -8.28
CA SER A 40 6.39 1.59 -8.09
C SER A 40 6.59 2.30 -6.74
N GLU A 41 7.84 2.32 -6.26
CA GLU A 41 8.17 3.00 -5.00
C GLU A 41 7.84 4.50 -5.04
N GLN A 42 8.06 5.17 -6.17
CA GLN A 42 7.72 6.58 -6.33
C GLN A 42 6.20 6.81 -6.25
N GLN A 43 5.41 5.91 -6.82
CA GLN A 43 3.94 5.95 -6.72
C GLN A 43 3.49 5.70 -5.28
N GLU A 44 4.07 4.71 -4.60
CA GLU A 44 3.82 4.41 -3.19
C GLU A 44 4.06 5.63 -2.29
N ILE A 45 5.19 6.31 -2.47
CA ILE A 45 5.53 7.55 -1.75
C ILE A 45 4.51 8.66 -2.06
N SER A 46 4.11 8.79 -3.32
CA SER A 46 3.10 9.78 -3.73
C SER A 46 1.74 9.52 -3.09
N MET A 47 1.31 8.25 -3.02
CA MET A 47 0.06 7.86 -2.36
C MET A 47 0.09 8.20 -0.88
N GLY A 48 1.21 7.95 -0.18
CA GLY A 48 1.36 8.33 1.21
C GLY A 48 1.12 9.82 1.47
N LYS A 49 1.75 10.67 0.65
CA LYS A 49 1.57 12.12 0.71
C LYS A 49 0.13 12.56 0.45
N GLU A 50 -0.61 11.83 -0.38
CA GLU A 50 -2.01 12.10 -0.69
C GLU A 50 -2.95 11.63 0.44
N TYR A 51 -2.64 10.51 1.10
CA TYR A 51 -3.44 9.97 2.19
C TYR A 51 -3.27 10.72 3.51
N ASP A 52 -2.07 11.21 3.81
CA ASP A 52 -1.78 11.89 5.06
C ASP A 52 -2.77 13.01 5.44
N PRO A 53 -3.10 13.99 4.57
CA PRO A 53 -4.08 15.01 4.89
C PRO A 53 -5.49 14.43 5.11
N GLN A 54 -5.84 13.33 4.45
CA GLN A 54 -7.15 12.67 4.61
C GLN A 54 -7.25 11.96 5.97
N VAL A 55 -6.17 11.28 6.38
CA VAL A 55 -6.07 10.66 7.70
C VAL A 55 -6.17 11.72 8.79
N VAL A 56 -5.39 12.80 8.68
CA VAL A 56 -5.42 13.92 9.62
C VAL A 56 -6.79 14.59 9.66
N ALA A 57 -7.46 14.78 8.52
CA ALA A 57 -8.81 15.35 8.48
C ALA A 57 -9.85 14.42 9.13
N THR A 58 -9.65 13.11 9.07
CA THR A 58 -10.59 12.11 9.60
C THR A 58 -10.45 11.94 11.11
N TYR A 59 -9.23 11.85 11.61
CA TYR A 59 -8.96 11.49 13.01
C TYR A 59 -8.48 12.66 13.87
N GLY A 60 -8.07 13.78 13.28
CA GLY A 60 -7.36 14.84 13.98
C GLY A 60 -5.94 14.44 14.40
N VAL A 61 -5.16 15.43 14.83
CA VAL A 61 -3.85 15.22 15.45
C VAL A 61 -4.00 15.41 16.95
N TYR A 62 -3.42 14.50 17.73
CA TYR A 62 -3.40 14.63 19.18
C TYR A 62 -2.40 15.71 19.60
N ASP A 63 -2.90 16.75 20.28
CA ASP A 63 -2.13 17.94 20.66
C ASP A 63 -1.30 17.71 21.93
N ASP A 64 -0.27 16.87 21.80
CA ASP A 64 0.72 16.61 22.85
C ASP A 64 2.11 16.44 22.24
N ALA A 65 2.92 17.49 22.37
CA ALA A 65 4.24 17.53 21.75
C ALA A 65 5.23 16.53 22.38
N GLU A 66 5.07 16.19 23.66
CA GLU A 66 5.96 15.24 24.34
C GLU A 66 5.69 13.82 23.87
N ILE A 67 4.41 13.43 23.81
CA ILE A 67 4.00 12.12 23.30
C ILE A 67 4.33 12.00 21.81
N ALA A 68 4.08 13.04 21.01
CA ALA A 68 4.42 13.03 19.59
C ALA A 68 5.93 12.85 19.37
N ALA A 69 6.77 13.57 20.13
CA ALA A 69 8.22 13.44 20.05
C ALA A 69 8.70 12.04 20.48
N TYR A 70 8.12 11.48 21.55
CA TYR A 70 8.46 10.15 22.04
C TYR A 70 8.15 9.05 21.02
N ILE A 71 6.94 9.05 20.44
CA ILE A 71 6.53 8.09 19.42
C ILE A 71 7.37 8.24 18.15
N SER A 72 7.70 9.47 17.76
CA SER A 72 8.58 9.73 16.64
C SER A 72 10.01 9.22 16.89
N ASP A 73 10.60 9.44 18.07
CA ASP A 73 11.93 8.92 18.40
C ASP A 73 12.01 7.40 18.30
N ILE A 74 11.06 6.69 18.92
CA ILE A 74 10.98 5.24 18.84
C ILE A 74 10.83 4.78 17.39
N GLY A 75 9.91 5.39 16.64
CA GLY A 75 9.67 5.10 15.25
C GLY A 75 10.92 5.25 14.39
N GLN A 76 11.63 6.38 14.52
CA GLN A 76 12.84 6.66 13.74
C GLN A 76 13.99 5.70 14.06
N ARG A 77 14.15 5.32 15.34
CA ARG A 77 15.15 4.32 15.75
C ARG A 77 14.89 2.96 15.13
N ILE A 78 13.62 2.54 15.06
CA ILE A 78 13.21 1.28 14.42
C ILE A 78 13.37 1.38 12.90
N ALA A 79 12.92 2.47 12.28
CA ALA A 79 13.04 2.70 10.84
C ALA A 79 14.49 2.64 10.36
N THR A 80 15.44 3.20 11.13
CA THR A 80 16.87 3.20 10.81
C THR A 80 17.47 1.80 10.69
N VAL A 81 16.93 0.82 11.40
CA VAL A 81 17.38 -0.59 11.37
C VAL A 81 16.46 -1.50 10.56
N SER A 82 15.45 -0.94 9.88
CA SER A 82 14.56 -1.69 8.98
C SER A 82 15.25 -2.03 7.66
N ASP A 83 14.60 -2.86 6.84
CA ASP A 83 15.06 -3.17 5.47
C ASP A 83 14.84 -2.02 4.46
N ARG A 84 14.27 -0.88 4.90
CA ARG A 84 14.10 0.34 4.08
C ARG A 84 14.51 1.61 4.85
N PRO A 85 15.77 1.74 5.31
CA PRO A 85 16.16 2.85 6.17
C PRO A 85 16.25 4.21 5.45
N GLY A 86 16.30 4.20 4.11
CA GLY A 86 16.33 5.42 3.28
C GLY A 86 14.96 6.03 2.97
N LEU A 87 13.87 5.40 3.40
CA LEU A 87 12.52 5.94 3.24
C LEU A 87 12.30 7.07 4.27
N ALA A 88 11.62 8.14 3.86
CA ALA A 88 11.24 9.21 4.78
C ALA A 88 10.03 8.75 5.62
N TYR A 89 10.29 8.28 6.84
CA TYR A 89 9.23 7.87 7.77
C TYR A 89 8.66 9.07 8.52
N GLU A 90 7.34 9.07 8.66
CA GLU A 90 6.57 10.07 9.40
C GLU A 90 5.69 9.36 10.43
N PHE A 91 5.83 9.73 11.69
CA PHE A 91 5.10 9.13 12.80
C PHE A 91 4.17 10.17 13.41
N LYS A 92 2.88 9.87 13.53
CA LYS A 92 1.90 10.81 14.08
C LYS A 92 0.99 10.14 15.10
N VAL A 93 0.59 10.93 16.09
CA VAL A 93 -0.43 10.52 17.06
C VAL A 93 -1.75 11.20 16.70
N LEU A 94 -2.79 10.39 16.52
CA LEU A 94 -4.12 10.80 16.11
C LEU A 94 -5.04 10.95 17.33
N ASP A 95 -5.90 11.97 17.33
CA ASP A 95 -6.86 12.20 18.42
C ASP A 95 -8.11 11.33 18.26
N SER A 96 -7.92 10.03 18.42
CA SER A 96 -9.00 9.04 18.37
C SER A 96 -8.95 8.12 19.58
N PRO A 97 -10.08 7.85 20.24
CA PRO A 97 -10.16 6.88 21.33
C PRO A 97 -10.19 5.43 20.84
N VAL A 98 -10.32 5.20 19.53
CA VAL A 98 -10.28 3.86 18.94
C VAL A 98 -8.91 3.24 19.22
N ILE A 99 -8.86 1.99 19.64
CA ILE A 99 -7.60 1.27 19.89
C ILE A 99 -7.07 0.80 18.55
N ASN A 100 -6.20 1.59 17.91
CA ASN A 100 -5.61 1.24 16.63
C ASN A 100 -4.21 1.85 16.40
N ALA A 101 -3.39 1.18 15.61
CA ALA A 101 -2.23 1.73 14.94
C ALA A 101 -2.23 1.20 13.50
N PHE A 102 -1.75 2.00 12.55
CA PHE A 102 -1.72 1.57 11.16
C PHE A 102 -0.70 2.37 10.36
N ALA A 103 -0.19 1.74 9.31
CA ALA A 103 0.61 2.38 8.27
C ALA A 103 -0.20 2.63 6.98
N VAL A 104 0.14 3.69 6.28
CA VAL A 104 -0.24 3.89 4.87
C VAL A 104 1.02 3.88 3.99
N PRO A 105 0.89 3.72 2.66
CA PRO A 105 2.03 3.73 1.75
C PRO A 105 3.01 4.88 2.00
N GLY A 106 4.29 4.67 1.71
CA GLY A 106 5.24 5.78 1.60
C GLY A 106 5.88 6.28 2.89
N GLY A 107 5.74 5.54 4.00
CA GLY A 107 6.49 5.84 5.24
C GLY A 107 5.67 6.40 6.39
N TYR A 108 4.36 6.55 6.23
CA TYR A 108 3.51 7.16 7.24
C TYR A 108 2.93 6.11 8.19
N VAL A 109 3.17 6.30 9.49
CA VAL A 109 2.67 5.44 10.57
C VAL A 109 1.88 6.29 11.57
N TYR A 110 0.72 5.78 11.95
CA TYR A 110 -0.21 6.45 12.85
C TYR A 110 -0.50 5.62 14.08
N PHE A 111 -0.44 6.28 15.23
CA PHE A 111 -0.90 5.74 16.51
C PHE A 111 -2.11 6.54 16.97
N THR A 112 -3.15 5.86 17.44
CA THR A 112 -4.28 6.55 18.08
C THR A 112 -3.99 6.83 19.56
N ARG A 113 -4.57 7.90 20.12
CA ARG A 113 -4.59 8.08 21.58
C ARG A 113 -5.14 6.84 22.30
N GLY A 114 -6.14 6.18 21.73
CA GLY A 114 -6.75 4.96 22.25
C GLY A 114 -5.76 3.81 22.41
N ILE A 115 -4.91 3.54 21.40
CA ILE A 115 -3.91 2.48 21.52
C ILE A 115 -2.83 2.82 22.56
N LEU A 116 -2.38 4.07 22.62
CA LEU A 116 -1.38 4.50 23.59
C LEU A 116 -1.87 4.36 25.03
N ALA A 117 -3.16 4.61 25.28
CA ALA A 117 -3.77 4.41 26.59
C ALA A 117 -4.00 2.92 26.94
N TYR A 118 -3.98 2.03 25.95
CA TYR A 118 -4.20 0.59 26.13
C TYR A 118 -2.90 -0.19 26.40
N LEU A 119 -1.77 0.27 25.85
CA LEU A 119 -0.47 -0.37 26.00
C LEU A 119 0.11 -0.09 27.40
N ASN A 120 0.64 -1.13 28.05
CA ASN A 120 1.01 -1.09 29.46
C ASN A 120 2.49 -0.76 29.71
N ASN A 121 3.32 -0.81 28.67
CA ASN A 121 4.75 -0.56 28.75
C ASN A 121 5.33 -0.21 27.37
N GLU A 122 6.56 0.33 27.37
CA GLU A 122 7.27 0.72 26.16
C GLU A 122 7.54 -0.46 25.21
N ALA A 123 7.77 -1.68 25.73
CA ALA A 123 8.02 -2.84 24.87
C ALA A 123 6.81 -3.19 24.00
N GLU A 124 5.59 -3.00 24.51
CA GLU A 124 4.36 -3.16 23.72
C GLU A 124 4.24 -2.08 22.63
N VAL A 125 4.58 -0.82 22.94
CA VAL A 125 4.65 0.27 21.94
C VAL A 125 5.65 -0.05 20.84
N VAL A 126 6.86 -0.48 21.21
CA VAL A 126 7.91 -0.89 20.27
C VAL A 126 7.47 -2.08 19.43
N GLY A 127 6.77 -3.05 20.01
CA GLY A 127 6.22 -4.21 19.28
C GLY A 127 5.23 -3.81 18.20
N VAL A 128 4.26 -2.94 18.54
CA VAL A 128 3.29 -2.40 17.57
C VAL A 128 4.00 -1.54 16.51
N MET A 129 4.91 -0.66 16.92
CA MET A 129 5.67 0.20 16.00
C MET A 129 6.49 -0.64 15.01
N GLY A 130 7.17 -1.67 15.49
CA GLY A 130 7.93 -2.60 14.66
C GLY A 130 7.06 -3.38 13.68
N HIS A 131 5.84 -3.76 14.09
CA HIS A 131 4.86 -4.38 13.20
C HIS A 131 4.48 -3.45 12.03
N GLU A 132 4.13 -2.19 12.33
CA GLU A 132 3.75 -1.20 11.31
C GLU A 132 4.92 -0.83 10.38
N VAL A 133 6.12 -0.60 10.93
CA VAL A 133 7.33 -0.36 10.13
C VAL A 133 7.64 -1.59 9.26
N GLY A 134 7.43 -2.80 9.77
CA GLY A 134 7.59 -4.04 9.00
C GLY A 134 6.65 -4.11 7.79
N HIS A 135 5.39 -3.67 7.92
CA HIS A 135 4.46 -3.57 6.80
C HIS A 135 4.93 -2.62 5.70
N ILE A 136 5.48 -1.46 6.09
CA ILE A 136 6.06 -0.49 5.15
C ILE A 136 7.33 -1.05 4.49
N ALA A 137 8.22 -1.66 5.29
CA ALA A 137 9.46 -2.27 4.83
C ALA A 137 9.17 -3.36 3.78
N ALA A 138 8.17 -4.21 4.04
CA ALA A 138 7.73 -5.29 3.15
C ALA A 138 6.82 -4.82 2.00
N ARG A 139 6.51 -3.52 1.92
CA ARG A 139 5.64 -2.92 0.87
C ARG A 139 4.25 -3.57 0.78
N HIS A 140 3.69 -4.00 1.91
CA HIS A 140 2.42 -4.75 1.92
C HIS A 140 1.25 -3.98 1.31
N SER A 141 1.11 -2.68 1.59
CA SER A 141 0.05 -1.86 0.97
C SER A 141 0.21 -1.76 -0.54
N ALA A 142 1.44 -1.58 -1.04
CA ALA A 142 1.72 -1.56 -2.48
C ALA A 142 1.38 -2.91 -3.14
N LYS A 143 1.62 -4.02 -2.44
CA LYS A 143 1.22 -5.37 -2.85
C LYS A 143 -0.29 -5.54 -2.95
N GLN A 144 -1.02 -5.17 -1.91
CA GLN A 144 -2.48 -5.24 -1.87
C GLN A 144 -3.10 -4.40 -3.00
N ILE A 145 -2.63 -3.16 -3.19
CA ILE A 145 -3.09 -2.29 -4.28
C ILE A 145 -2.77 -2.90 -5.65
N SER A 146 -1.57 -3.48 -5.83
CA SER A 146 -1.20 -4.15 -7.09
C SER A 146 -2.11 -5.35 -7.39
N GLN A 147 -2.48 -6.12 -6.37
CA GLN A 147 -3.41 -7.25 -6.51
C GLN A 147 -4.83 -6.77 -6.87
N GLN A 148 -5.31 -5.70 -6.24
CA GLN A 148 -6.60 -5.08 -6.54
C GLN A 148 -6.65 -4.55 -7.99
N GLN A 149 -5.56 -3.92 -8.46
CA GLN A 149 -5.43 -3.45 -9.83
C GLN A 149 -5.48 -4.60 -10.84
N ILE A 150 -4.74 -5.69 -10.61
CA ILE A 150 -4.84 -6.89 -11.47
C ILE A 150 -6.26 -7.41 -11.47
N ALA A 151 -6.87 -7.59 -10.30
CA ALA A 151 -8.21 -8.17 -10.22
C ALA A 151 -9.21 -7.32 -11.00
N THR A 152 -9.10 -5.98 -10.91
CA THR A 152 -9.91 -5.04 -11.68
C THR A 152 -9.66 -5.16 -13.18
N ILE A 153 -8.40 -5.21 -13.62
CA ILE A 153 -8.03 -5.40 -15.03
C ILE A 153 -8.56 -6.74 -15.55
N GLY A 154 -8.40 -7.80 -14.78
CA GLY A 154 -8.83 -9.16 -15.11
C GLY A 154 -10.35 -9.26 -15.26
N LEU A 155 -11.11 -8.64 -14.36
CA LEU A 155 -12.57 -8.52 -14.49
C LEU A 155 -12.95 -7.72 -15.74
N GLY A 156 -12.26 -6.61 -16.00
CA GLY A 156 -12.48 -5.79 -17.21
C GLY A 156 -12.29 -6.59 -18.49
N VAL A 157 -11.15 -7.27 -18.64
CA VAL A 157 -10.87 -8.12 -19.80
C VAL A 157 -11.85 -9.30 -19.87
N GLY A 158 -12.11 -9.96 -18.74
CA GLY A 158 -13.04 -11.09 -18.66
C GLY A 158 -14.46 -10.72 -19.10
N SER A 159 -14.93 -9.52 -18.75
CA SER A 159 -16.25 -9.01 -19.14
C SER A 159 -16.38 -8.77 -20.66
N ILE A 160 -15.28 -8.46 -21.35
CA ILE A 160 -15.26 -8.31 -22.81
C ILE A 160 -15.32 -9.69 -23.49
N LEU A 161 -14.71 -10.71 -22.87
CA LEU A 161 -14.57 -12.04 -23.45
C LEU A 161 -15.70 -13.01 -23.09
N SER A 162 -16.46 -12.73 -22.04
CA SER A 162 -17.52 -13.60 -21.51
C SER A 162 -18.72 -12.81 -21.02
N GLU A 163 -19.89 -13.10 -21.58
CA GLU A 163 -21.17 -12.51 -21.17
C GLU A 163 -21.54 -12.90 -19.73
N ASP A 164 -21.19 -14.12 -19.30
CA ASP A 164 -21.41 -14.57 -17.91
C ASP A 164 -20.60 -13.74 -16.92
N VAL A 165 -19.34 -13.42 -17.25
CA VAL A 165 -18.51 -12.55 -16.42
C VAL A 165 -19.06 -11.13 -16.44
N ALA A 166 -19.46 -10.62 -17.62
CA ALA A 166 -20.03 -9.28 -17.76
C ALA A 166 -21.27 -9.08 -16.87
N LYS A 167 -22.12 -10.11 -16.75
CA LYS A 167 -23.33 -10.09 -15.92
C LYS A 167 -23.03 -9.84 -14.43
N TYR A 168 -21.92 -10.36 -13.93
CA TYR A 168 -21.54 -10.24 -12.51
C TYR A 168 -20.39 -9.26 -12.26
N ALA A 169 -19.77 -8.70 -13.31
CA ALA A 169 -18.60 -7.84 -13.21
C ALA A 169 -18.83 -6.62 -12.30
N GLY A 170 -20.00 -5.99 -12.36
CA GLY A 170 -20.34 -4.85 -11.48
C GLY A 170 -20.36 -5.20 -10.00
N LEU A 171 -20.92 -6.37 -9.65
CA LEU A 171 -20.92 -6.87 -8.26
C LEU A 171 -19.52 -7.29 -7.82
N ALA A 172 -18.79 -7.97 -8.68
CA ALA A 172 -17.41 -8.38 -8.40
C ALA A 172 -16.50 -7.16 -8.18
N GLN A 173 -16.66 -6.11 -8.99
CA GLN A 173 -15.88 -4.89 -8.87
C GLN A 173 -16.26 -4.08 -7.61
N ALA A 174 -17.54 -4.04 -7.23
CA ALA A 174 -17.95 -3.48 -5.95
C ALA A 174 -17.33 -4.25 -4.77
N GLY A 175 -17.29 -5.59 -4.85
CA GLY A 175 -16.64 -6.44 -3.85
C GLY A 175 -15.13 -6.18 -3.72
N LEU A 176 -14.43 -5.99 -4.83
CA LEU A 176 -13.00 -5.63 -4.82
C LEU A 176 -12.72 -4.26 -4.18
N GLY A 177 -13.67 -3.33 -4.20
CA GLY A 177 -13.52 -2.01 -3.56
C GLY A 177 -13.67 -2.04 -2.04
N LEU A 178 -14.12 -3.16 -1.46
CA LEU A 178 -14.29 -3.33 -0.01
C LEU A 178 -13.15 -4.12 0.66
N LEU A 179 -12.21 -4.63 -0.13
CA LEU A 179 -11.00 -5.37 0.31
C LEU A 179 -9.78 -4.45 0.28
#